data_AF-A0A1R3GSW2-F1
#
_entry.id   AF-A0A1R3GSW2-F1
#
_cell.length_a   1.000
_cell.length_b   1.000
_cell.length_c   1.000
_cell.angle_alpha   90.00
_cell.angle_beta   90.00
_cell.angle_gamma   90.00
#
_symmetry.space_group_name_H-M   'P 1'
#
loop_
_entity.id
_entity.type
_entity.pdbx_description
1 polymer ?
#
loop_
_entity_poly.entity_id
_entity_poly.type
_entity_poly.pdbx_seq_one_letter_code
_entity_poly.pdbx_strand_id
1 'polypeptide(L)'
;MVDSKVETISRLAQWRIDNFGPCTYKKSDPFKVGLWNRHLSIEKNRVFYIRLFPKPSRVSKEQPLFVKFIIRVSNVVANRRIYISPGMHLSIPSVLNPCFF
;
A
#
# COMPACT_ATOMS: atom_id res chain seq x y z
N MET A 1 -1.73 5.37 18.72
CA MET A 1 -0.76 5.15 17.63
C MET A 1 -1.21 5.96 16.43
N VAL A 2 -0.61 7.14 16.19
CA VAL A 2 -1.07 8.08 15.15
C VAL A 2 -0.57 7.70 13.75
N ASP A 3 0.57 7.00 13.67
CA ASP A 3 1.24 6.65 12.41
C ASP A 3 0.60 5.47 11.64
N SER A 4 -0.53 4.90 12.06
CA SER A 4 -1.17 3.78 11.34
C SER A 4 -2.35 4.23 10.47
N LYS A 5 -2.89 5.43 10.72
CA LYS A 5 -4.08 5.91 10.02
C LYS A 5 -3.79 6.18 8.54
N VAL A 6 -4.67 5.69 7.67
CA VAL A 6 -4.62 5.96 6.23
C VAL A 6 -5.77 6.88 5.85
N GLU A 7 -5.43 8.01 5.23
CA GLU A 7 -6.39 8.94 4.66
C GLU A 7 -6.81 8.42 3.29
N THR A 8 -8.11 8.35 3.02
CA THR A 8 -8.62 7.86 1.73
C THR A 8 -9.43 8.96 1.06
N ILE A 9 -9.10 9.27 -0.19
CA ILE A 9 -9.81 10.22 -1.04
C ILE A 9 -10.17 9.52 -2.34
N SER A 10 -11.45 9.18 -2.54
CA SER A 10 -12.03 8.56 -3.75
C SER A 10 -11.26 7.34 -4.32
N ARG A 11 -10.15 7.58 -5.04
CA ARG A 11 -9.30 6.56 -5.70
C ARG A 11 -7.86 6.53 -5.17
N LEU A 12 -7.56 7.30 -4.13
CA LEU A 12 -6.23 7.46 -3.56
C LEU A 12 -6.27 7.15 -2.07
N ALA A 13 -5.26 6.40 -1.61
CA ALA A 13 -5.00 6.19 -0.19
C ALA A 13 -3.63 6.79 0.13
N GLN A 14 -3.57 7.61 1.16
CA GLN A 14 -2.38 8.31 1.62
C GLN A 14 -2.08 7.89 3.05
N TRP A 15 -0.88 7.36 3.24
CA TRP A 15 -0.39 7.00 4.56
C TRP A 15 0.79 7.89 4.92
N ARG A 16 0.64 8.69 5.98
CA ARG A 16 1.69 9.55 6.52
C ARG A 16 2.29 8.90 7.76
N ILE A 17 3.62 8.96 7.83
CA ILE A 17 4.40 8.40 8.93
C ILE A 17 5.42 9.47 9.27
N ASP A 18 5.29 10.04 10.46
CA ASP A 18 6.10 11.19 10.85
C ASP A 18 7.48 10.75 11.35
N ASN A 19 7.57 9.59 12.01
CA ASN A 19 8.82 9.05 12.49
C ASN A 19 9.11 7.64 11.93
N PHE A 20 10.14 7.53 11.09
CA PHE A 20 10.55 6.26 10.49
C PHE A 20 12.06 6.00 10.60
N GLY A 21 12.43 5.37 11.71
CA GLY A 21 13.82 5.01 12.05
C GLY A 21 14.39 3.87 11.19
N PRO A 22 15.69 3.58 11.34
CA PRO A 22 16.32 2.41 10.73
C PRO A 22 15.72 1.10 11.28
N CYS A 23 15.71 0.04 10.46
CA CYS A 23 15.21 -1.30 10.81
C CYS A 23 13.77 -1.32 11.36
N THR A 24 12.91 -0.42 10.87
CA THR A 24 11.55 -0.28 11.38
C THR A 24 10.54 -0.93 10.42
N TYR A 25 9.67 -1.77 10.98
CA TYR A 25 8.46 -2.26 10.34
C TYR A 25 7.25 -1.46 10.84
N LYS A 26 6.42 -0.98 9.93
CA LYS A 26 5.12 -0.37 10.27
C LYS A 26 4.02 -1.00 9.41
N LYS A 27 2.83 -1.08 10.00
CA LYS A 27 1.61 -1.54 9.36
C LYS A 27 0.53 -0.46 9.45
N SER A 28 -0.15 -0.25 8.34
CA SER A 28 -1.25 0.70 8.25
C SER A 28 -2.55 0.07 8.74
N ASP A 29 -3.49 0.91 9.15
CA ASP A 29 -4.87 0.54 9.31
C ASP A 29 -5.46 0.10 7.96
N PRO A 30 -6.45 -0.80 7.97
CA PRO A 30 -7.17 -1.16 6.76
C PRO A 30 -7.87 0.05 6.15
N PHE A 31 -7.75 0.19 4.84
CA PHE A 31 -8.38 1.26 4.08
C PHE A 31 -9.14 0.69 2.87
N LYS A 32 -10.11 1.45 2.38
CA LYS A 32 -10.92 1.08 1.21
C LYS A 32 -10.67 2.05 0.07
N VAL A 33 -10.21 1.55 -1.07
CA VAL A 33 -10.18 2.35 -2.32
C VAL A 33 -11.22 1.76 -3.27
N GLY A 34 -12.31 2.47 -3.49
CA GLY A 34 -13.50 1.91 -4.14
C GLY A 34 -14.02 0.68 -3.38
N LEU A 35 -14.11 -0.47 -4.04
CA LEU A 35 -14.58 -1.74 -3.46
C LEU A 35 -13.47 -2.59 -2.83
N TRP A 36 -12.22 -2.11 -2.85
CA TRP A 36 -11.06 -2.87 -2.39
C TRP A 36 -10.66 -2.54 -0.97
N ASN A 37 -10.77 -3.52 -0.08
CA ASN A 37 -10.24 -3.43 1.28
C ASN A 37 -8.80 -3.95 1.31
N ARG A 38 -7.86 -3.09 1.67
CA ARG A 38 -6.42 -3.36 1.66
C ARG A 38 -5.76 -2.79 2.91
N HIS A 39 -4.56 -3.26 3.21
CA HIS A 39 -3.66 -2.59 4.14
C HIS A 39 -2.24 -2.59 3.59
N LEU A 40 -1.46 -1.60 4.00
CA LEU A 40 -0.06 -1.46 3.62
C LEU A 40 0.83 -1.89 4.78
N SER A 41 1.97 -2.49 4.45
CA SER A 41 3.09 -2.55 5.38
C SER A 41 4.32 -1.99 4.72
N ILE A 42 5.12 -1.29 5.52
CA ILE A 42 6.43 -0.84 5.10
C ILE A 42 7.50 -1.40 6.02
N GLU A 43 8.64 -1.70 5.43
CA GLU A 43 9.82 -2.16 6.13
C GLU A 43 11.02 -1.41 5.58
N LYS A 44 11.70 -0.66 6.47
CA LYS A 44 12.95 0.04 6.12
C LYS A 44 14.10 -0.69 6.76
N ASN A 45 14.90 -1.34 5.91
CA ASN A 45 16.21 -1.86 6.24
C ASN A 45 17.24 -1.14 5.35
N ARG A 46 18.17 -1.86 4.69
CA ARG A 46 19.05 -1.32 3.64
C ARG A 46 18.28 -0.81 2.42
N VAL A 47 17.10 -1.36 2.17
CA VAL A 47 16.17 -1.00 1.10
C VAL A 47 14.79 -0.75 1.72
N PHE A 48 13.99 0.07 1.05
CA PHE A 48 12.62 0.39 1.45
C PHE A 48 11.66 -0.58 0.77
N TYR A 49 11.02 -1.45 1.56
CA TYR A 49 10.02 -2.39 1.07
C TYR A 49 8.63 -1.88 1.38
N ILE A 50 7.74 -1.93 0.38
CA ILE A 50 6.33 -1.59 0.50
C ILE A 50 5.54 -2.80 0.04
N ARG A 51 4.63 -3.31 0.88
CA ARG A 51 3.79 -4.46 0.57
C ARG A 51 2.32 -4.10 0.73
N LEU A 52 1.50 -4.53 -0.22
CA LEU A 52 0.06 -4.31 -0.24
C LEU A 52 -0.68 -5.64 -0.05
N PHE A 53 -1.39 -5.78 1.06
CA PHE A 53 -2.08 -7.02 1.39
C PHE A 53 -3.57 -6.95 1.04
N PRO A 54 -4.10 -7.90 0.24
CA PRO A 54 -5.55 -8.06 0.05
C PRO A 54 -6.22 -8.40 1.37
N LYS A 55 -7.29 -7.70 1.70
CA LYS A 55 -8.26 -8.23 2.65
C LYS A 55 -9.39 -8.87 1.83
N PRO A 56 -9.62 -10.19 1.97
CA PRO A 56 -10.65 -10.86 1.19
C PRO A 56 -12.01 -10.21 1.46
N SER A 57 -12.67 -9.78 0.38
CA SER A 57 -14.05 -9.27 0.42
C SER A 57 -14.96 -10.26 -0.31
N ARG A 58 -16.24 -10.33 0.07
CA ARG A 58 -17.22 -11.23 -0.56
C ARG A 58 -17.34 -10.98 -2.08
N VAL A 59 -17.16 -9.73 -2.51
CA VAL A 59 -17.23 -9.29 -3.92
C VAL A 59 -16.04 -9.78 -4.76
N SER A 60 -14.85 -9.93 -4.16
CA SER A 60 -13.64 -10.38 -4.88
C SER A 60 -13.67 -11.85 -5.28
N LYS A 61 -14.58 -12.66 -4.72
CA LYS A 61 -14.70 -14.09 -5.08
C LYS A 61 -15.41 -14.30 -6.41
N GLU A 62 -16.25 -13.35 -6.81
CA GLU A 62 -17.20 -13.51 -7.92
C GLU A 62 -16.70 -12.85 -9.20
N GLN A 63 -15.91 -11.77 -9.08
CA GLN A 63 -15.26 -11.14 -10.22
C GLN A 63 -13.85 -10.67 -9.84
N PRO A 64 -12.79 -11.25 -10.42
CA PRO A 64 -11.43 -10.75 -10.20
C PRO A 64 -11.31 -9.39 -10.90
N LEU A 65 -11.44 -8.32 -10.11
CA LEU A 65 -11.30 -6.96 -10.65
C LEU A 65 -9.81 -6.73 -10.99
N PHE A 66 -9.52 -6.49 -12.27
CA PHE A 66 -8.20 -6.07 -12.71
C PHE A 66 -7.97 -4.63 -12.27
N VAL A 67 -7.04 -4.41 -11.35
CA VAL A 67 -6.73 -3.07 -10.85
C VAL A 67 -5.22 -2.84 -10.89
N LYS A 68 -4.85 -1.69 -11.46
CA LYS A 68 -3.48 -1.20 -11.46
C LYS A 68 -3.30 -0.26 -10.27
N PHE A 69 -2.29 -0.53 -9.46
CA PHE A 69 -1.91 0.35 -8.36
C PHE A 69 -0.64 1.11 -8.73
N ILE A 70 -0.63 2.40 -8.41
CA ILE A 70 0.55 3.25 -8.55
C ILE A 70 0.97 3.63 -7.14
N ILE A 71 2.12 3.13 -6.71
CA ILE A 71 2.71 3.48 -5.42
C ILE A 71 3.64 4.68 -5.63
N ARG A 72 3.42 5.74 -4.86
CA ARG A 72 4.24 6.95 -4.84
C ARG A 72 4.79 7.14 -3.43
N VAL A 73 6.10 7.28 -3.32
CA VAL A 73 6.79 7.57 -2.06
C VAL A 73 7.39 8.96 -2.15
N SER A 74 7.07 9.81 -1.19
CA SER A 74 7.60 11.17 -1.09
C SER A 74 8.19 11.39 0.30
N ASN A 75 9.42 11.93 0.36
CA ASN A 75 10.06 12.33 1.60
C ASN A 75 9.99 13.86 1.74
N VAL A 76 9.45 14.34 2.88
CA VAL A 76 9.27 15.78 3.15
C VAL A 76 10.58 16.44 3.60
N VAL A 77 11.53 15.68 4.16
CA VAL A 77 12.72 16.22 4.85
C VAL A 77 13.95 16.34 3.95
N ALA A 78 14.05 15.55 2.87
CA ALA A 78 15.20 15.56 1.97
C ALA A 78 14.76 15.77 0.52
N ASN A 79 14.91 17.02 0.04
CA ASN A 79 14.88 17.40 -1.38
C ASN A 79 13.84 16.66 -2.23
N ARG A 80 12.54 16.90 -2.00
CA ARG A 80 11.32 16.41 -2.73
C ARG A 80 11.52 15.35 -3.83
N ARG A 81 12.17 14.22 -3.52
CA ARG A 81 12.30 13.10 -4.45
C ARG A 81 11.06 12.24 -4.34
N ILE A 82 10.34 12.14 -5.45
CA ILE A 82 9.17 11.26 -5.58
C ILE A 82 9.67 9.99 -6.26
N TYR A 83 9.60 8.87 -5.54
CA TYR A 83 9.85 7.55 -6.11
C TYR A 83 8.52 6.98 -6.58
N ILE A 84 8.43 6.65 -7.87
CA ILE A 84 7.25 6.06 -8.49
C ILE A 84 7.60 4.64 -8.88
N SER A 85 6.85 3.67 -8.36
CA SER A 85 7.01 2.28 -8.80
C SER A 85 6.59 2.15 -10.28
N PRO A 86 7.35 1.44 -11.14
CA PRO A 86 6.85 1.05 -12.45
C PRO A 86 5.54 0.29 -12.23
N GLY A 87 4.47 0.75 -12.86
CA GLY A 87 3.10 0.45 -12.41
C GLY A 87 2.83 -1.04 -12.22
N MET A 88 2.36 -1.40 -11.03
CA MET A 88 2.10 -2.79 -10.64
C MET A 88 0.75 -3.23 -11.19
N HIS A 89 0.76 -4.18 -12.13
CA HIS A 89 -0.45 -4.83 -12.64
C HIS A 89 -0.80 -6.01 -11.72
N LEU A 90 -1.83 -5.85 -10.89
CA LEU A 90 -2.34 -6.92 -10.06
C LEU A 90 -3.53 -7.62 -10.74
N SER A 91 -3.26 -8.76 -11.36
CA SER A 91 -4.28 -9.80 -11.58
C SER A 91 -4.44 -10.53 -10.25
N ILE A 92 -5.54 -10.33 -9.53
CA ILE A 92 -5.80 -11.07 -8.28
C ILE A 92 -6.74 -12.23 -8.59
N PRO A 93 -6.23 -13.44 -8.89
CA PRO A 93 -7.05 -14.63 -8.71
C PRO A 93 -7.33 -14.77 -7.22
N SER A 94 -8.55 -15.14 -6.88
CA SER A 94 -9.18 -15.17 -5.56
C SER A 94 -8.47 -16.03 -4.48
N VAL A 95 -7.25 -16.50 -4.72
CA VAL A 95 -6.50 -17.43 -3.85
C VAL A 95 -5.03 -17.05 -3.63
N LEU A 96 -4.42 -16.10 -4.35
CA LEU A 96 -2.99 -15.78 -4.16
C LEU A 96 -2.73 -14.42 -3.51
N ASN A 97 -1.96 -14.47 -2.41
CA ASN A 97 -1.22 -13.33 -1.86
C ASN A 97 -0.33 -12.74 -2.97
N PRO A 98 -0.59 -11.52 -3.45
CA PRO A 98 0.28 -10.88 -4.42
C PRO A 98 1.45 -10.27 -3.65
N CYS A 99 2.45 -11.09 -3.36
CA CYS A 99 3.77 -10.65 -2.93
C CYS A 99 4.65 -10.53 -4.19
N PHE A 100 4.73 -9.40 -4.88
CA PHE A 100 5.82 -9.19 -5.85
C PHE A 100 6.32 -7.75 -5.90
N PHE A 101 7.64 -7.65 -6.14
CA PHE A 101 8.57 -6.53 -5.94
C PHE A 101 8.32 -5.29 -6.78
#